data_AF-A0AAJ6YRS5-F1
#
_entry.id   AF-A0AAJ6YRS5-F1
#
_cell.length_a   1.000
_cell.length_b   1.000
_cell.length_c   1.000
_cell.angle_alpha   90.00
_cell.angle_beta   90.00
_cell.angle_gamma   90.00
#
_symmetry.space_group_name_H-M   'P 1'
#
loop_
_entity.id
_entity.type
_entity.pdbx_description
1 polymer ?
#
loop_
_entity_poly.entity_id
_entity_poly.type
_entity_poly.pdbx_seq_one_letter_code
_entity_poly.pdbx_strand_id
1 'polypeptide(L)'
;HSTEVNENEPRKDCEDILARGTVNPFYSKFDFLRASTNPFIVFFLRLYSKKPRENVTKIARVAGKRWQGMSSEQRLKYVEIAMAEKRRRDRQNRRMRKRKYRRTRRFRNSSLEKSKDIKMIKRSRKQGSKEENY
;
A
#
# COMPACT_ATOMS: atom_id res chain seq x y z
N HIS A 1 16.49 -27.48 -41.75
CA HIS A 1 17.18 -27.84 -40.51
C HIS A 1 16.84 -26.80 -39.46
N SER A 2 15.71 -26.98 -38.79
CA SER A 2 15.23 -26.10 -37.73
C SER A 2 15.63 -26.72 -36.39
N THR A 3 16.39 -25.99 -35.59
CA THR A 3 16.83 -26.43 -34.26
C THR A 3 15.68 -26.34 -33.27
N GLU A 4 15.21 -27.49 -32.80
CA GLU A 4 14.27 -27.63 -31.69
C GLU A 4 14.90 -27.11 -30.40
N VAL A 5 14.27 -26.11 -29.79
CA VAL A 5 14.63 -25.64 -28.44
C VAL A 5 13.88 -26.53 -27.45
N ASN A 6 14.60 -27.45 -26.83
CA ASN A 6 14.09 -28.41 -25.85
C ASN A 6 13.67 -27.68 -24.56
N GLU A 7 12.36 -27.63 -24.27
CA GLU A 7 11.77 -26.94 -23.10
C GLU A 7 11.94 -27.70 -21.75
N ASN A 8 12.73 -28.78 -21.70
CA ASN A 8 12.88 -29.65 -20.52
C ASN A 8 14.15 -29.43 -19.70
N GLU A 9 14.71 -28.23 -19.64
CA GLU A 9 15.77 -27.92 -18.67
C GLU A 9 15.22 -27.16 -17.44
N PRO A 10 15.24 -27.74 -16.23
CA PRO A 10 14.69 -27.10 -15.05
C PRO A 10 15.61 -25.97 -14.59
N ARG A 11 15.18 -24.71 -14.75
CA ARG A 11 15.82 -23.56 -14.11
C ARG A 11 15.85 -23.79 -12.59
N LYS A 12 17.06 -23.92 -12.04
CA LYS A 12 17.38 -24.27 -10.64
C LYS A 12 17.07 -23.15 -9.63
N ASP A 13 16.32 -22.14 -10.04
CA ASP A 13 16.30 -20.84 -9.37
C ASP A 13 15.12 -20.72 -8.39
N CYS A 14 14.12 -21.61 -8.48
CA CYS A 14 12.86 -21.48 -7.74
C CYS A 14 12.91 -22.10 -6.33
N GLU A 15 13.71 -23.15 -6.13
CA GLU A 15 13.87 -23.79 -4.82
C GLU A 15 14.78 -22.95 -3.90
N ASP A 16 15.79 -22.29 -4.48
CA ASP A 16 16.73 -21.44 -3.75
C ASP A 16 16.06 -20.17 -3.18
N ILE A 17 15.00 -19.66 -3.81
CA ILE A 17 14.26 -18.49 -3.30
C ILE A 17 13.45 -18.86 -2.04
N LEU A 18 13.06 -20.13 -1.88
CA LEU A 18 12.36 -20.61 -0.68
C LEU A 18 13.32 -21.04 0.44
N ALA A 19 14.56 -21.42 0.10
CA ALA A 19 15.59 -21.82 1.06
C ALA A 19 16.40 -20.64 1.66
N ARG A 20 16.49 -19.50 0.94
CA ARG A 20 17.32 -18.35 1.35
C ARG A 20 16.68 -17.36 2.33
N GLY A 21 15.60 -17.72 3.04
CA GLY A 21 15.13 -16.94 4.20
C GLY A 21 14.81 -15.45 3.97
N THR A 22 14.57 -15.00 2.73
CA THR A 22 14.31 -13.58 2.41
C THR A 22 12.83 -13.25 2.25
N VAL A 23 11.92 -14.04 2.82
CA VAL A 23 10.61 -13.49 3.18
C VAL A 23 10.76 -12.77 4.51
N ASN A 24 10.64 -11.44 4.49
CA ASN A 24 10.48 -10.65 5.71
C ASN A 24 9.53 -11.41 6.67
N PRO A 25 9.97 -11.81 7.88
CA PRO A 25 9.19 -12.67 8.78
C PRO A 25 7.91 -11.99 9.31
N PHE A 26 7.67 -10.74 8.91
CA PHE A 26 6.47 -9.98 9.19
C PHE A 26 5.29 -10.22 8.25
N TYR A 27 5.45 -10.99 7.16
CA TYR A 27 4.34 -11.29 6.25
C TYR A 27 3.99 -12.78 6.33
N SER A 28 2.93 -13.07 7.08
CA SER A 28 2.34 -14.39 7.02
C SER A 28 1.87 -14.66 5.59
N LYS A 29 1.93 -15.92 5.15
CA LYS A 29 1.38 -16.40 3.86
C LYS A 29 -0.08 -15.96 3.63
N PHE A 30 -0.77 -15.54 4.69
CA PHE A 30 -2.14 -15.01 4.70
C PHE A 30 -2.25 -13.49 4.49
N ASP A 31 -1.23 -12.70 4.82
CA ASP A 31 -1.28 -11.23 4.68
C ASP A 31 -1.24 -10.79 3.22
N PHE A 32 -0.54 -11.53 2.37
CA PHE A 32 -0.51 -11.29 0.93
C PHE A 32 -1.89 -11.48 0.28
N LEU A 33 -2.68 -12.42 0.77
CA LEU A 33 -4.03 -12.69 0.25
C LEU A 33 -5.04 -11.60 0.63
N ARG A 34 -4.76 -10.83 1.69
CA ARG A 34 -5.55 -9.67 2.12
C ARG A 34 -5.00 -8.38 1.52
N ALA A 35 -3.99 -8.42 0.66
CA ALA A 35 -3.37 -7.23 0.09
C ALA A 35 -4.12 -6.64 -1.11
N SER A 36 -5.36 -7.05 -1.41
CA SER A 36 -6.14 -6.44 -2.50
C SER A 36 -7.59 -6.18 -2.10
N THR A 37 -8.11 -5.05 -2.58
CA THR A 37 -9.52 -4.67 -2.48
C THR A 37 -10.35 -5.18 -3.66
N ASN A 38 -9.72 -5.82 -4.64
CA ASN A 38 -10.41 -6.40 -5.78
C ASN A 38 -10.72 -7.90 -5.51
N PRO A 39 -12.00 -8.32 -5.52
CA PRO A 39 -12.39 -9.71 -5.26
C PRO A 39 -11.71 -10.74 -6.17
N PHE A 40 -11.53 -10.40 -7.46
CA PHE A 40 -10.86 -11.28 -8.41
C PHE A 40 -9.38 -11.47 -8.06
N ILE A 41 -8.70 -10.40 -7.65
CA ILE A 41 -7.29 -10.48 -7.25
C ILE A 41 -7.15 -11.35 -6.00
N VAL A 42 -8.06 -11.21 -5.01
CA VAL A 42 -8.07 -12.10 -3.83
C VAL A 42 -8.22 -13.57 -4.25
N PHE A 43 -9.14 -13.87 -5.16
CA PHE A 43 -9.31 -15.22 -5.72
C PHE A 43 -8.06 -15.71 -6.46
N PHE A 44 -7.51 -14.88 -7.35
CA PHE A 44 -6.32 -15.19 -8.14
C PHE A 44 -5.12 -15.50 -7.24
N LEU A 45 -4.86 -14.68 -6.23
CA LEU A 45 -3.76 -14.90 -5.30
C LEU A 45 -3.95 -16.19 -4.48
N ARG A 46 -5.20 -16.55 -4.16
CA ARG A 46 -5.52 -17.82 -3.48
C ARG A 46 -5.30 -19.04 -4.39
N LEU A 47 -5.52 -18.89 -5.69
CA LEU A 47 -5.23 -19.93 -6.67
C LEU A 47 -3.72 -20.05 -6.91
N TYR A 48 -3.03 -18.91 -7.05
CA TYR A 48 -1.59 -18.84 -7.26
C TYR A 48 -0.79 -19.42 -6.08
N SER A 49 -1.22 -19.18 -4.85
CA SER A 49 -0.53 -19.71 -3.65
C SER A 49 -0.53 -21.24 -3.56
N LYS A 50 -1.41 -21.93 -4.29
CA LYS A 50 -1.42 -23.39 -4.41
C LYS A 50 -0.45 -23.91 -5.47
N LYS A 51 -0.03 -23.07 -6.41
CA LYS A 51 0.81 -23.43 -7.57
C LYS A 51 1.90 -22.36 -7.78
N PRO A 52 2.82 -22.16 -6.81
CA PRO A 52 3.78 -21.06 -6.86
C PRO A 52 4.82 -21.20 -7.98
N ARG A 53 5.04 -22.40 -8.51
CA ARG A 53 6.03 -22.70 -9.58
C ARG A 53 5.49 -22.54 -10.99
N GLU A 54 4.17 -22.44 -11.15
CA GLU A 54 3.56 -22.26 -12.46
C GLU A 54 3.63 -20.81 -12.90
N ASN A 55 3.75 -20.60 -14.22
CA ASN A 55 3.84 -19.27 -14.80
C ASN A 55 2.56 -18.46 -14.48
N VAL A 56 2.76 -17.27 -13.91
CA VAL A 56 1.71 -16.32 -13.53
C VAL A 56 0.69 -16.11 -14.66
N THR A 57 1.15 -15.97 -15.90
CA THR A 57 0.29 -15.76 -17.07
C THR A 57 -0.59 -16.97 -17.36
N LYS A 58 -0.05 -18.19 -17.21
CA LYS A 58 -0.83 -19.43 -17.38
C LYS A 58 -1.93 -19.50 -16.30
N ILE A 59 -1.58 -19.21 -15.05
CA ILE A 59 -2.55 -19.21 -13.94
C ILE A 59 -3.60 -18.11 -14.12
N ALA A 60 -3.20 -16.91 -14.56
CA ALA A 60 -4.13 -15.79 -14.76
C ALA A 60 -5.19 -16.10 -15.82
N ARG A 61 -4.80 -16.75 -16.92
CA ARG A 61 -5.74 -17.21 -17.97
C ARG A 61 -6.77 -18.19 -17.41
N VAL A 62 -6.33 -19.18 -16.64
CA VAL A 62 -7.22 -20.17 -16.00
C VAL A 62 -8.10 -19.52 -14.94
N ALA A 63 -7.54 -18.62 -14.14
CA ALA A 63 -8.25 -17.87 -13.11
C ALA A 63 -9.36 -17.01 -13.71
N GLY A 64 -9.09 -16.31 -14.82
CA GLY A 64 -10.09 -15.49 -15.51
C GLY A 64 -11.29 -16.32 -15.96
N LYS A 65 -11.05 -17.43 -16.66
CA LYS A 65 -12.11 -18.35 -17.10
C LYS A 65 -12.91 -18.90 -15.91
N ARG A 66 -12.22 -19.32 -14.85
CA ARG A 66 -12.85 -19.87 -13.64
C ARG A 66 -13.66 -18.81 -12.87
N TRP A 67 -13.16 -17.58 -12.81
CA TRP A 67 -13.88 -16.46 -12.21
C TRP A 67 -15.17 -16.15 -12.96
N GLN A 68 -15.12 -16.10 -14.28
CA GLN A 68 -16.28 -15.89 -15.14
C GLN A 68 -17.33 -17.00 -14.98
N GLY A 69 -16.90 -18.25 -14.82
CA GLY A 69 -17.79 -19.40 -14.59
C GLY A 69 -18.31 -19.56 -13.16
N MET A 70 -17.81 -18.80 -12.17
CA MET A 70 -18.31 -18.88 -10.79
C MET A 70 -19.68 -18.20 -10.64
N SER A 71 -20.56 -18.80 -9.83
CA SER A 71 -21.82 -18.18 -9.43
C SER A 71 -21.58 -17.00 -8.47
N SER A 72 -22.56 -16.11 -8.37
CA SER A 72 -22.50 -14.95 -7.47
C SER A 72 -22.28 -15.35 -6.01
N GLU A 73 -22.85 -16.47 -5.58
CA GLU A 73 -22.68 -17.03 -4.23
C GLU A 73 -21.24 -17.46 -3.96
N GLN A 74 -20.59 -18.12 -4.94
CA GLN A 74 -19.19 -18.51 -4.82
C GLN A 74 -18.26 -17.29 -4.81
N ARG A 75 -18.62 -16.24 -5.56
CA ARG A 75 -17.89 -14.97 -5.58
C ARG A 75 -18.06 -14.19 -4.28
N LEU A 76 -19.19 -14.33 -3.60
CA LEU A 76 -19.52 -13.59 -2.37
C LEU A 76 -18.41 -13.72 -1.31
N LYS A 77 -17.89 -14.93 -1.11
CA LYS A 77 -16.76 -15.18 -0.21
C LYS A 77 -15.55 -14.28 -0.47
N TYR A 78 -15.20 -14.07 -1.75
CA TYR A 78 -14.07 -13.23 -2.12
C TYR A 78 -14.40 -11.74 -2.06
N VAL A 79 -15.67 -11.39 -2.32
CA VAL A 79 -16.17 -10.02 -2.17
C VAL A 79 -16.09 -9.58 -0.71
N GLU A 80 -16.51 -10.43 0.24
CA GLU A 80 -16.46 -10.12 1.67
C GLU A 80 -15.02 -9.87 2.15
N ILE A 81 -14.07 -10.72 1.73
CA ILE A 81 -12.65 -10.56 2.06
C ILE A 81 -12.12 -9.22 1.50
N ALA A 82 -12.44 -8.93 0.23
CA ALA A 82 -12.03 -7.70 -0.42
C ALA A 82 -12.63 -6.44 0.24
N MET A 83 -13.91 -6.50 0.65
CA MET A 83 -14.57 -5.41 1.38
C MET A 83 -13.97 -5.22 2.77
N ALA A 84 -13.67 -6.30 3.48
CA ALA A 84 -13.01 -6.23 4.78
C ALA A 84 -11.64 -5.54 4.67
N GLU A 85 -10.86 -5.87 3.63
CA GLU A 85 -9.59 -5.19 3.35
C GLU A 85 -9.79 -3.72 2.99
N LYS A 86 -10.78 -3.39 2.16
CA LYS A 86 -11.10 -1.99 1.83
C LYS A 86 -11.37 -1.18 3.10
N ARG A 87 -12.19 -1.71 4.01
CA ARG A 87 -12.48 -1.06 5.31
C ARG A 87 -11.20 -0.90 6.15
N ARG A 88 -10.30 -1.88 6.15
CA ARG A 88 -9.02 -1.80 6.87
C ARG A 88 -8.14 -0.67 6.32
N ARG A 89 -7.99 -0.57 4.99
CA ARG A 89 -7.24 0.52 4.34
C ARG A 89 -7.86 1.88 4.57
N ASP A 90 -9.18 2.00 4.45
CA ASP A 90 -9.89 3.26 4.66
C ASP A 90 -9.64 3.78 6.09
N ARG A 91 -9.68 2.89 7.10
CA ARG A 91 -9.33 3.22 8.48
C ARG A 91 -7.87 3.67 8.62
N GLN A 92 -6.93 2.96 8.01
CA GLN A 92 -5.51 3.31 8.05
C GLN A 92 -5.24 4.67 7.38
N ASN A 93 -5.79 4.89 6.19
CA ASN A 93 -5.68 6.13 5.43
C ASN A 93 -6.28 7.30 6.19
N ARG A 94 -7.44 7.12 6.83
CA ARG A 94 -8.05 8.15 7.68
C ARG A 94 -7.14 8.53 8.85
N ARG A 95 -6.51 7.55 9.51
CA ARG A 95 -5.54 7.80 10.61
C ARG A 95 -4.31 8.56 10.10
N MET A 96 -3.76 8.16 8.95
CA MET A 96 -2.60 8.81 8.34
C MET A 96 -2.92 10.25 7.91
N ARG A 97 -4.07 10.49 7.29
CA ARG A 97 -4.54 11.85 6.93
C ARG A 97 -4.68 12.73 8.18
N LYS A 98 -5.27 12.22 9.26
CA LYS A 98 -5.36 12.95 10.54
C LYS A 98 -3.98 13.29 11.11
N ARG A 99 -3.02 12.35 11.07
CA ARG A 99 -1.63 12.58 11.49
C ARG A 99 -0.96 13.66 10.65
N LYS A 100 -1.09 13.59 9.31
CA LYS A 100 -0.54 14.60 8.40
C LYS A 100 -1.14 15.97 8.68
N TYR A 101 -2.46 16.07 8.81
CA TYR A 101 -3.15 17.32 9.14
C TYR A 101 -2.68 17.92 10.49
N ARG A 102 -2.53 17.09 11.53
CA ARG A 102 -1.99 17.55 12.82
C ARG A 102 -0.56 18.07 12.68
N ARG A 103 0.30 17.38 11.91
CA ARG A 103 1.68 17.79 11.68
C ARG A 103 1.76 19.13 10.92
N THR A 104 1.00 19.27 9.84
CA THR A 104 0.97 20.51 9.05
C THR A 104 0.36 21.67 9.83
N ARG A 105 -0.71 21.43 10.62
CA ARG A 105 -1.31 22.45 11.48
C ARG A 105 -0.35 22.93 12.57
N ARG A 106 0.39 22.03 13.23
CA ARG A 106 1.41 22.41 14.22
C ARG A 106 2.49 23.30 13.62
N PHE A 107 2.99 22.93 12.43
CA PHE A 107 3.96 23.75 11.70
C PHE A 107 3.40 25.14 11.35
N ARG A 108 2.17 25.19 10.83
CA ARG A 108 1.50 26.46 10.49
C ARG A 108 1.30 27.36 11.72
N ASN A 109 0.85 26.78 12.84
CA ASN A 109 0.63 27.55 14.07
C ASN A 109 1.94 28.10 14.63
N SER A 110 3.00 27.29 14.69
CA SER A 110 4.34 27.74 15.10
C SER A 110 4.88 28.86 14.20
N SER A 111 4.63 28.79 12.89
CA SER A 111 5.00 29.86 11.96
C SER A 111 4.22 31.16 12.19
N LEU A 112 2.94 31.06 12.56
CA LEU A 112 2.10 32.23 12.87
C LEU A 112 2.51 32.89 14.19
N GLU A 113 2.88 32.11 15.21
CA GLU A 113 3.43 32.61 16.47
C GLU A 113 4.68 33.47 16.21
N LYS A 114 5.67 32.90 15.52
CA LYS A 114 6.92 33.61 15.17
C LYS A 114 6.65 34.89 14.38
N SER A 115 5.67 34.87 13.48
CA SER A 115 5.29 36.07 12.70
C SER A 115 4.68 37.17 13.58
N LYS A 116 3.87 36.81 14.58
CA LYS A 116 3.30 37.77 15.55
C LYS A 116 4.40 38.39 16.41
N ASP A 117 5.34 37.60 16.90
CA ASP A 117 6.45 38.07 17.71
C ASP A 117 7.32 39.07 16.94
N ILE A 118 7.65 38.76 15.68
CA ILE A 118 8.37 39.67 14.79
C ILE A 118 7.61 40.98 14.59
N LYS A 119 6.28 40.92 14.40
CA LYS A 119 5.45 42.13 14.25
C LYS A 119 5.44 42.97 15.53
N MET A 120 5.36 42.34 16.71
CA MET A 120 5.41 43.01 18.00
C MET A 120 6.75 43.72 18.20
N ILE A 121 7.87 43.02 17.96
CA ILE A 121 9.23 43.58 18.07
C ILE A 121 9.40 44.81 17.16
N LYS A 122 8.92 44.73 15.91
CA LYS A 122 8.96 45.86 14.97
C LYS A 122 8.12 47.05 15.44
N ARG A 123 6.99 46.79 16.10
CA ARG A 123 6.08 47.83 16.60
C ARG A 123 6.69 48.58 17.79
N SER A 124 7.31 47.86 18.73
CA SER A 124 8.01 48.44 19.87
C SER A 124 9.20 49.31 19.47
N ARG A 125 10.01 48.87 18.48
CA ARG A 125 11.12 49.70 17.96
C ARG A 125 10.65 51.00 17.30
N LYS A 126 9.46 51.01 16.68
CA LYS A 126 8.86 52.21 16.06
C LYS A 126 8.29 53.20 17.08
N GLN A 127 8.00 52.76 18.30
CA GLN A 127 7.52 53.61 19.39
C GLN A 127 8.68 54.28 20.13
N GLY A 128 9.77 53.57 20.39
CA GLY A 128 10.98 54.17 20.99
C GLY A 128 11.62 55.28 20.15
N SER A 129 11.58 55.18 18.81
CA SER A 129 12.09 56.25 17.93
C SER A 129 11.22 57.51 17.87
N LYS A 130 10.02 57.49 18.47
CA LYS A 130 9.11 58.65 18.56
C LYS A 130 9.23 59.39 19.89
N GLU A 131 9.77 58.76 20.93
CA GLU A 131 9.96 59.36 22.25
C GLU A 131 11.30 60.09 22.40
N GLU A 132 12.29 59.86 21.51
CA GLU A 132 13.59 60.57 21.48
C GLU A 132 13.59 61.91 20.71
N ASN A 133 12.45 62.38 20.20
CA ASN A 133 12.32 63.65 19.46
C ASN A 133 11.44 64.69 20.18
N TYR A 134 11.51 64.74 21.51
CA TYR A 134 10.97 65.82 22.34
C TYR A 134 12.05 66.34 23.29
#